data_AF-A0A537TLL7-F1
#
_entry.id   AF-A0A537TLL7-F1
#
_cell.length_a   1.000
_cell.length_b   1.000
_cell.length_c   1.000
_cell.angle_alpha   90.00
_cell.angle_beta   90.00
_cell.angle_gamma   90.00
#
_symmetry.space_group_name_H-M   'P 1'
#
loop_
_entity.id
_entity.type
_entity.pdbx_description
1 polymer ?
#
loop_
_entity_poly.entity_id
_entity_poly.type
_entity_poly.pdbx_seq_one_letter_code
_entity_poly.pdbx_strand_id
1 'polypeptide(L)' 'SMEPFVTGFIQNNNYVGRPADVLVMKDGSLLVSDDYNGAVYRVSYGPQRTARH' A
#
# COMPACT_ATOMS: atom_id res chain seq x y z
N SER A 1 19.09 -0.16 -11.30
CA SER A 1 19.05 -0.09 -9.82
C SER A 1 17.75 -0.73 -9.35
N MET A 2 17.63 -0.99 -8.06
CA MET A 2 16.35 -1.32 -7.43
C MET A 2 15.77 -0.03 -6.86
N GLU A 3 14.53 0.31 -7.20
CA GLU A 3 13.84 1.50 -6.71
C GLU A 3 12.61 1.10 -5.89
N PRO A 4 12.28 1.82 -4.80
CA PRO A 4 11.08 1.54 -4.02
C PRO A 4 9.80 1.72 -4.84
N PHE A 5 8.87 0.77 -4.73
CA PHE A 5 7.54 0.88 -5.36
C PHE A 5 6.58 1.75 -4.55
N VAL A 6 6.60 1.60 -3.21
CA VAL A 6 5.81 2.41 -2.26
C VAL A 6 6.72 2.81 -1.10
N THR A 7 6.60 4.04 -0.64
CA THR A 7 7.30 4.60 0.51
C THR A 7 6.31 5.22 1.50
N GLY A 8 6.79 5.70 2.66
CA GLY A 8 5.97 6.43 3.64
C GLY A 8 5.55 5.64 4.89
N PHE A 9 5.88 4.35 4.98
CA PHE A 9 5.62 3.50 6.16
C PHE A 9 6.53 3.79 7.36
N ILE A 10 7.63 4.51 7.14
CA ILE A 10 8.53 5.00 8.18
C ILE A 10 8.60 6.52 8.07
N GLN A 11 8.32 7.21 9.17
CA GLN A 11 8.41 8.67 9.27
C GLN A 11 9.11 9.04 10.57
N ASN A 12 10.07 9.97 10.51
CA ASN A 12 10.84 10.39 11.68
C ASN A 12 11.43 9.21 12.48
N ASN A 13 11.90 8.19 11.77
CA ASN A 13 12.43 6.94 12.33
C ASN A 13 11.42 6.12 13.17
N ASN A 14 10.12 6.34 12.97
CA ASN A 14 9.04 5.59 13.60
C ASN A 14 8.20 4.86 12.55
N TYR A 15 7.73 3.66 12.89
CA TYR A 15 6.77 2.93 12.08
C TYR A 15 5.40 3.63 12.16
N VAL A 16 4.87 4.02 11.00
CA VAL A 16 3.50 4.53 10.85
C VAL A 16 2.62 3.57 10.03
N GLY A 17 3.21 2.45 9.60
CA GLY A 17 2.55 1.28 9.02
C GLY A 17 3.57 0.16 8.83
N ARG A 18 3.12 -1.07 8.66
CA ARG A 18 3.99 -2.24 8.51
C ARG A 18 3.45 -3.18 7.42
N PRO A 19 3.92 -3.05 6.17
CA PRO A 19 3.56 -3.96 5.09
C PRO A 19 3.91 -5.40 5.46
N ALA A 20 2.92 -6.29 5.43
CA ALA A 20 3.07 -7.69 5.83
C ALA A 20 3.03 -8.65 4.64
N ASP A 21 2.14 -8.43 3.67
CA ASP A 21 1.98 -9.27 2.48
C ASP A 21 1.42 -8.48 1.30
N VAL A 22 1.53 -9.06 0.10
CA VAL A 22 1.02 -8.49 -1.14
C VAL A 22 0.25 -9.51 -1.99
N LEU A 23 -0.79 -9.05 -2.68
CA LEU A 23 -1.56 -9.87 -3.63
C LEU A 23 -1.82 -9.10 -4.92
N VAL A 24 -1.47 -9.69 -6.07
CA VAL A 24 -1.83 -9.16 -7.39
C VAL A 24 -3.23 -9.64 -7.76
N MET A 25 -4.13 -8.70 -8.03
CA MET A 25 -5.49 -8.97 -8.47
C MET A 25 -5.57 -9.21 -9.98
N LYS A 26 -6.66 -9.86 -10.44
CA LYS A 26 -6.91 -10.14 -11.86
C LYS A 26 -6.95 -8.89 -12.75
N ASP A 27 -7.31 -7.74 -12.17
CA ASP A 27 -7.35 -6.45 -12.86
C ASP A 27 -5.98 -5.72 -12.87
N GLY A 28 -4.92 -6.38 -12.42
CA GLY A 28 -3.56 -5.84 -12.34
C GLY A 28 -3.29 -4.92 -11.15
N SER A 29 -4.27 -4.71 -10.26
CA SER A 29 -4.03 -3.96 -9.02
C SER A 29 -3.27 -4.79 -7.98
N LEU A 30 -2.54 -4.12 -7.09
CA LEU A 30 -1.80 -4.71 -5.99
C LEU A 30 -2.50 -4.40 -4.66
N LEU A 31 -2.84 -5.42 -3.89
CA LEU A 31 -3.22 -5.28 -2.49
C LEU A 31 -1.97 -5.38 -1.63
N VAL A 32 -1.85 -4.51 -0.64
CA VAL A 32 -0.78 -4.50 0.36
C VAL A 32 -1.44 -4.50 1.73
N SER A 33 -1.23 -5.57 2.52
CA SER A 33 -1.76 -5.64 3.89
C SER A 33 -0.81 -4.92 4.86
N ASP A 34 -1.37 -4.14 5.78
CA ASP A 34 -0.68 -3.44 6.85
C ASP A 34 -1.25 -3.91 8.19
N ASP A 35 -0.45 -4.69 8.92
CA ASP A 35 -0.86 -5.28 10.20
C ASP A 35 -0.70 -4.31 11.39
N TYR A 36 0.03 -3.20 11.22
CA TYR A 36 0.14 -2.15 12.22
C TYR A 36 -1.13 -1.30 12.26
N ASN A 37 -1.69 -0.97 11.09
CA ASN A 37 -2.91 -0.17 10.97
C ASN A 37 -4.18 -1.02 10.79
N GLY A 38 -4.07 -2.34 10.64
CA GLY A 38 -5.20 -3.21 10.32
C GLY A 38 -5.84 -2.87 8.98
N ALA A 39 -5.04 -2.41 8.01
CA ALA A 39 -5.50 -1.86 6.74
C ALA A 39 -5.08 -2.74 5.55
N VAL A 40 -5.80 -2.61 4.43
CA VAL A 40 -5.38 -3.14 3.13
C VAL A 40 -5.40 -2.00 2.13
N TYR A 41 -4.23 -1.62 1.63
CA TYR A 41 -4.09 -0.61 0.58
C TYR A 41 -4.27 -1.28 -0.78
N ARG A 42 -5.02 -0.65 -1.69
CA ARG A 42 -5.13 -1.08 -3.10
C ARG A 42 -4.43 -0.08 -4.01
N VAL A 43 -3.34 -0.51 -4.63
CA VAL A 43 -2.57 0.26 -5.61
C VAL A 43 -3.05 -0.14 -7.00
N SER A 44 -3.54 0.83 -7.79
CA SER A 44 -3.97 0.60 -9.17
C SER A 44 -3.55 1.75 -10.07
N TYR A 45 -3.22 1.45 -11.32
CA TYR A 45 -3.01 2.47 -12.34
C TYR A 45 -4.34 3.12 -12.73
N GLY A 46 -4.38 4.45 -12.75
CA GLY A 46 -5.54 5.23 -13.18
C GLY A 46 -5.82 6.44 -12.29
N PRO A 47 -6.94 7.16 -12.54
CA PRO A 47 -7.33 8.31 -11.74
C PRO A 47 -7.48 7.92 -10.28
N GLN A 48 -7.05 8.80 -9.36
CA GLN A 48 -7.23 8.57 -7.94
C GLN A 48 -8.72 8.46 -7.63
N ARG A 49 -9.14 7.24 -7.23
CA ARG A 49 -10.49 6.97 -6.77
C ARG A 49 -10.48 7.14 -5.25
N THR A 50 -10.95 8.28 -4.77
CA THR A 50 -11.22 8.46 -3.35
C THR A 50 -12.43 7.61 -2.99
N ALA A 51 -12.33 6.81 -1.93
CA ALA A 51 -13.49 6.15 -1.37
C ALA A 51 -14.52 7.22 -1.00
N ARG A 52 -15.70 7.19 -1.62
CA ARG A 52 -16.83 8.01 -1.19
C ARG A 52 -17.56 7.19 -0.13
N HIS A 53 -17.75 7.79 1.04
CA HIS A 53 -18.67 7.30 2.06
C HIS A 53 -20.11 7.43 1.58
#